data_AF-A0A1C5G865-F1
#
_entry.id   AF-A0A1C5G865-F1
#
_cell.length_a   1.000
_cell.length_b   1.000
_cell.length_c   1.000
_cell.angle_alpha   90.00
_cell.angle_beta   90.00
_cell.angle_gamma   90.00
#
_symmetry.space_group_name_H-M   'P 1'
#
loop_
_entity.id
_entity.type
_entity.pdbx_description
1 polymer ?
#
loop_
_entity_poly.entity_id
_entity_poly.type
_entity_poly.pdbx_seq_one_letter_code
_entity_poly.pdbx_strand_id
1 'polypeptide(L)'
;MSHGDDPFAAREDAAPRPSFDLALRGYDKRQVDRYVEQVDGERSALAAERDRASVQLRELTVEVQRLRAEATELRDRPAPPDRASFRDLGPMVDQILALAEKQAGAITDAAGQRAAEREAEAERVLTEAREQAATTLRELTEEAAARRDEHDREHEERRANAQAELTRIREAAERLRAAGEAAHDHALQEAKRIDEQTAQQVEQARAESEAFLASARSQIQQEVQAARAKTQQELAQWQAGVEREINERRAAAEQEIAEQLASAERELGAQRTAAEQEIATLIAEAQQYAAKVRQHVDEQAATHQQQLAATQQGIRDRREALARMQSELDTAQQQLALARQESAGIEHEFAELRQRLDETRQELADELRRLDEARRAADSAEQHAKEVRARVKREAKRVADLAAAAVMAAATGGAETAEYPQVAARPRRDLPVPPAVEGAADAPTPAGTDDAAASAPGDGERTPAEAPAPQPANQVVTAG
;
A
#
# COMPACT_ATOMS: atom_id res chain seq x y z
N MET A 1 -82.31 -26.71 125.63
CA MET A 1 -81.99 -25.95 124.42
C MET A 1 -80.48 -25.94 124.24
N SER A 2 -80.00 -26.43 123.10
CA SER A 2 -78.63 -26.24 122.64
C SER A 2 -78.71 -26.07 121.13
N HIS A 3 -78.28 -24.92 120.62
CA HIS A 3 -78.26 -24.65 119.20
C HIS A 3 -76.95 -25.21 118.64
N GLY A 4 -76.99 -26.47 118.22
CA GLY A 4 -75.99 -26.99 117.30
C GLY A 4 -76.30 -26.45 115.91
N ASP A 5 -75.72 -25.30 115.57
CA ASP A 5 -75.71 -24.83 114.18
C ASP A 5 -75.00 -25.89 113.33
N ASP A 6 -75.72 -26.51 112.39
CA ASP A 6 -75.17 -27.51 111.48
C ASP A 6 -74.36 -26.81 110.38
N PRO A 7 -73.01 -26.93 110.36
CA PRO A 7 -72.18 -26.26 109.36
C PRO A 7 -72.35 -26.88 107.95
N PHE A 8 -73.11 -27.96 107.82
CA PHE A 8 -73.40 -28.66 106.57
C PHE A 8 -74.91 -28.75 106.27
N ALA A 9 -75.67 -27.74 106.69
CA ALA A 9 -77.00 -27.47 106.13
C ALA A 9 -76.93 -27.45 104.59
N ALA A 10 -77.82 -28.20 103.94
CA ALA A 10 -77.79 -28.39 102.50
C ALA A 10 -78.04 -27.06 101.77
N ARG A 11 -77.02 -26.58 101.05
CA ARG A 11 -77.13 -25.37 100.21
C ARG A 11 -77.68 -25.77 98.84
N GLU A 12 -78.94 -26.14 98.81
CA GLU A 12 -79.63 -26.58 97.60
C GLU A 12 -79.74 -25.45 96.57
N ASP A 13 -79.21 -25.74 95.39
CA ASP A 13 -79.42 -25.12 94.08
C ASP A 13 -79.06 -23.64 93.81
N ALA A 14 -78.94 -23.38 92.50
CA ALA A 14 -78.77 -22.08 91.85
C ALA A 14 -77.47 -21.28 92.13
N ALA A 15 -76.44 -21.88 92.73
CA ALA A 15 -75.07 -21.38 92.54
C ALA A 15 -74.58 -21.75 91.12
N PRO A 16 -74.13 -20.80 90.27
CA PRO A 16 -73.55 -21.14 88.97
C PRO A 16 -72.27 -21.97 89.18
N ARG A 17 -72.09 -23.04 88.38
CA ARG A 17 -70.91 -23.93 88.48
C ARG A 17 -69.62 -23.10 88.46
N PRO A 18 -68.69 -23.29 89.42
CA PRO A 18 -67.48 -22.48 89.50
C PRO A 18 -66.62 -22.69 88.25
N SER A 19 -66.43 -21.61 87.47
CA SER A 19 -65.60 -21.61 86.28
C SER A 19 -64.14 -21.39 86.65
N PHE A 20 -63.26 -22.32 86.28
CA PHE A 20 -61.81 -22.16 86.41
C PHE A 20 -61.23 -21.31 85.28
N ASP A 21 -60.29 -20.42 85.62
CA ASP A 21 -59.56 -19.61 84.64
C ASP A 21 -58.62 -20.46 83.77
N LEU A 22 -58.54 -20.13 82.48
CA LEU A 22 -57.72 -20.86 81.50
C LEU A 22 -56.32 -20.26 81.39
N ALA A 23 -55.32 -20.97 81.94
CA ALA A 23 -53.90 -20.63 81.81
C ALA A 23 -53.24 -21.34 80.62
N LEU A 24 -52.16 -20.76 80.07
CA LEU A 24 -51.39 -21.28 78.92
C LEU A 24 -50.82 -22.70 79.15
N ARG A 25 -50.68 -23.12 80.41
CA ARG A 25 -50.41 -24.51 80.80
C ARG A 25 -51.25 -24.83 82.03
N GLY A 26 -52.13 -25.83 81.91
CA GLY A 26 -53.09 -26.23 82.95
C GLY A 26 -53.59 -27.65 82.73
N TYR A 27 -54.55 -28.08 83.55
CA TYR A 27 -55.16 -29.41 83.46
C TYR A 27 -56.11 -29.54 82.26
N ASP A 28 -56.26 -30.74 81.70
CA ASP A 28 -57.24 -31.02 80.66
C ASP A 28 -58.65 -30.86 81.23
N LYS A 29 -59.39 -29.88 80.69
CA LYS A 29 -60.77 -29.60 81.08
C LYS A 29 -61.65 -30.85 81.06
N ARG A 30 -61.52 -31.75 80.08
CA ARG A 30 -62.34 -32.97 80.00
C ARG A 30 -62.06 -34.00 81.10
N GLN A 31 -60.88 -33.92 81.72
CA GLN A 31 -60.52 -34.74 82.87
C GLN A 31 -61.00 -34.08 84.17
N VAL A 32 -60.88 -32.76 84.29
CA VAL A 32 -61.41 -31.98 85.42
C VAL A 32 -62.93 -32.09 85.49
N ASP A 33 -63.66 -31.87 84.39
CA ASP A 33 -65.13 -31.94 84.33
C ASP A 33 -65.62 -33.32 84.82
N ARG A 34 -64.99 -34.42 84.38
CA ARG A 34 -65.31 -35.79 84.81
C ARG A 34 -64.98 -36.06 86.28
N TYR A 35 -63.86 -35.54 86.77
CA TYR A 35 -63.46 -35.71 88.17
C TYR A 35 -64.40 -34.96 89.13
N VAL A 36 -64.84 -33.75 88.75
CA VAL A 36 -65.86 -33.00 89.50
C VAL A 36 -67.19 -33.77 89.51
N GLU A 37 -67.64 -34.29 88.38
CA GLU A 37 -68.86 -35.11 88.28
C GLU A 37 -68.80 -36.38 89.15
N GLN A 38 -67.64 -37.04 89.23
CA GLN A 38 -67.41 -38.15 90.15
C GLN A 38 -67.50 -37.70 91.63
N VAL A 39 -66.80 -36.64 92.01
CA VAL A 39 -66.76 -36.15 93.40
C VAL A 39 -68.11 -35.62 93.87
N ASP A 40 -68.89 -34.97 93.01
CA ASP A 40 -70.27 -34.56 93.32
C ASP A 40 -71.19 -35.78 93.51
N GLY A 41 -70.98 -36.86 92.74
CA GLY A 41 -71.67 -38.14 92.93
C GLY A 41 -71.32 -38.81 94.27
N GLU A 42 -70.03 -38.94 94.59
CA GLU A 42 -69.54 -39.48 95.87
C GLU A 42 -70.05 -38.66 97.07
N ARG A 43 -70.01 -37.33 96.98
CA ARG A 43 -70.57 -36.41 97.98
C ARG A 43 -72.07 -36.61 98.18
N SER A 44 -72.82 -36.83 97.10
CA SER A 44 -74.26 -37.07 97.16
C SER A 44 -74.61 -38.42 97.80
N ALA A 45 -73.83 -39.46 97.54
CA ALA A 45 -73.97 -40.76 98.18
C ALA A 45 -73.69 -40.66 99.70
N LEU A 46 -72.60 -40.00 100.10
CA LEU A 46 -72.25 -39.78 101.51
C LEU A 46 -73.30 -38.96 102.28
N ALA A 47 -73.92 -37.97 101.62
CA ALA A 47 -75.03 -37.22 102.21
C ALA A 47 -76.26 -38.12 102.46
N ALA A 48 -76.64 -38.96 101.49
CA ALA A 48 -77.74 -39.91 101.66
C ALA A 48 -77.45 -40.96 102.74
N GLU A 49 -76.20 -41.39 102.92
CA GLU A 49 -75.79 -42.29 104.00
C GLU A 49 -75.83 -41.63 105.39
N ARG A 50 -75.31 -40.39 105.51
CA ARG A 50 -75.46 -39.55 106.72
C ARG A 50 -76.92 -39.44 107.13
N ASP A 51 -77.81 -39.19 106.17
CA ASP A 51 -79.22 -38.93 106.45
C ASP A 51 -79.95 -40.19 106.91
N ARG A 52 -79.68 -41.36 106.31
CA ARG A 52 -80.14 -42.67 106.80
C ARG A 52 -79.67 -42.95 108.23
N ALA A 53 -78.38 -42.74 108.51
CA ALA A 53 -77.82 -42.94 109.85
C ALA A 53 -78.46 -41.97 110.88
N SER A 54 -78.80 -40.75 110.47
CA SER A 54 -79.49 -39.77 111.33
C SER A 54 -80.92 -40.20 111.69
N VAL A 55 -81.61 -40.95 110.82
CA VAL A 55 -82.93 -41.52 111.09
C VAL A 55 -82.81 -42.68 112.08
N GLN A 56 -81.91 -43.63 111.82
CA GLN A 56 -81.65 -44.78 112.71
C GLN A 56 -81.30 -44.35 114.14
N LEU A 57 -80.50 -43.29 114.29
CA LEU A 57 -80.12 -42.77 115.60
C LEU A 57 -81.30 -42.12 116.35
N ARG A 58 -82.29 -41.55 115.63
CA ARG A 58 -83.55 -41.07 116.22
C ARG A 58 -84.45 -42.23 116.64
N GLU A 59 -84.55 -43.29 115.83
CA GLU A 59 -85.36 -44.49 116.12
C GLU A 59 -84.86 -45.19 117.39
N LEU A 60 -83.55 -45.49 117.49
CA LEU A 60 -82.93 -46.05 118.69
C LEU A 60 -83.13 -45.17 119.93
N THR A 61 -83.17 -43.84 119.76
CA THR A 61 -83.43 -42.90 120.86
C THR A 61 -84.86 -43.00 121.40
N VAL A 62 -85.83 -43.42 120.59
CA VAL A 62 -87.22 -43.68 121.01
C VAL A 62 -87.33 -45.04 121.71
N GLU A 63 -86.69 -46.09 121.19
CA GLU A 63 -86.69 -47.42 121.82
C GLU A 63 -86.09 -47.40 123.24
N VAL A 64 -84.98 -46.69 123.43
CA VAL A 64 -84.34 -46.51 124.74
C VAL A 64 -85.25 -45.75 125.73
N GLN A 65 -86.12 -44.86 125.27
CA GLN A 65 -87.11 -44.21 126.12
C GLN A 65 -88.25 -45.16 126.50
N ARG A 66 -88.72 -45.98 125.56
CA ARG A 66 -89.77 -46.99 125.80
C ARG A 66 -89.33 -48.03 126.83
N LEU A 67 -88.17 -48.65 126.64
CA LEU A 67 -87.64 -49.69 127.54
C LEU A 67 -87.46 -49.18 129.00
N ARG A 68 -87.18 -47.88 129.17
CA ARG A 68 -87.10 -47.26 130.51
C ARG A 68 -88.46 -47.15 131.20
N ALA A 69 -89.56 -47.00 130.46
CA ALA A 69 -90.91 -46.96 131.02
C ALA A 69 -91.40 -48.38 131.41
N GLU A 70 -91.19 -49.38 130.54
CA GLU A 70 -91.55 -50.78 130.82
C GLU A 70 -90.78 -51.31 132.05
N ALA A 71 -89.50 -50.90 132.22
CA ALA A 71 -88.70 -51.22 133.41
C ALA A 71 -89.17 -50.53 134.71
N THR A 72 -89.93 -49.43 134.64
CA THR A 72 -90.58 -48.83 135.82
C THR A 72 -91.88 -49.55 136.18
N GLU A 73 -92.71 -49.91 135.20
CA GLU A 73 -94.01 -50.57 135.43
C GLU A 73 -93.86 -51.93 136.15
N LEU A 74 -92.86 -52.72 135.77
CA LEU A 74 -92.57 -54.01 136.40
C LEU A 74 -92.12 -53.90 137.87
N ARG A 75 -91.77 -52.71 138.36
CA ARG A 75 -91.18 -52.50 139.69
C ARG A 75 -92.22 -52.29 140.80
N ASP A 76 -93.45 -51.93 140.45
CA ASP A 76 -94.48 -51.45 141.39
C ASP A 76 -95.55 -52.51 141.76
N ARG A 77 -95.32 -53.80 141.45
CA ARG A 77 -96.34 -54.87 141.56
C ARG A 77 -96.11 -55.84 142.73
N PRO A 78 -96.91 -55.77 143.83
CA PRO A 78 -96.85 -56.72 144.95
C PRO A 78 -97.65 -58.01 144.69
N ALA A 79 -97.38 -59.08 145.46
CA ALA A 79 -97.98 -60.41 145.30
C ALA A 79 -98.71 -60.92 146.57
N PRO A 80 -99.86 -61.62 146.45
CA PRO A 80 -100.59 -62.23 147.57
C PRO A 80 -100.27 -63.74 147.78
N PRO A 81 -100.49 -64.30 148.98
CA PRO A 81 -100.28 -65.72 149.31
C PRO A 81 -101.52 -66.62 149.11
N ASP A 82 -101.32 -67.94 149.14
CA ASP A 82 -102.33 -68.97 148.85
C ASP A 82 -102.99 -69.62 150.10
N ARG A 83 -103.97 -70.51 149.89
CA ARG A 83 -104.99 -70.93 150.86
C ARG A 83 -104.77 -72.27 151.58
N ALA A 84 -105.60 -72.50 152.60
CA ALA A 84 -105.48 -73.55 153.60
C ALA A 84 -106.12 -74.90 153.20
N SER A 85 -105.70 -75.96 153.89
CA SER A 85 -106.23 -77.33 153.78
C SER A 85 -107.59 -77.51 154.47
N PHE A 86 -108.47 -78.31 153.85
CA PHE A 86 -109.64 -78.88 154.50
C PHE A 86 -109.43 -80.37 154.81
N ARG A 87 -109.90 -80.79 155.98
CA ARG A 87 -109.90 -82.16 156.49
C ARG A 87 -111.25 -82.39 157.18
N ASP A 88 -111.72 -83.63 157.22
CA ASP A 88 -113.00 -84.07 157.79
C ASP A 88 -114.25 -83.84 156.90
N LEU A 89 -114.30 -84.51 155.74
CA LEU A 89 -115.52 -84.83 155.00
C LEU A 89 -115.54 -86.32 154.68
N GLY A 90 -116.64 -87.02 155.02
CA GLY A 90 -116.69 -88.50 155.08
C GLY A 90 -117.06 -89.23 153.78
N PRO A 91 -117.35 -90.56 153.85
CA PRO A 91 -117.21 -91.50 152.73
C PRO A 91 -118.09 -91.29 151.48
N MET A 92 -119.12 -90.44 151.53
CA MET A 92 -119.85 -90.05 150.32
C MET A 92 -119.13 -88.94 149.56
N VAL A 93 -118.37 -88.09 150.24
CA VAL A 93 -117.44 -87.14 149.60
C VAL A 93 -116.26 -87.90 149.01
N ASP A 94 -115.73 -88.95 149.64
CA ASP A 94 -114.73 -89.84 149.00
C ASP A 94 -115.26 -90.46 147.70
N GLN A 95 -116.54 -90.84 147.64
CA GLN A 95 -117.15 -91.40 146.42
C GLN A 95 -117.41 -90.33 145.34
N ILE A 96 -117.76 -89.10 145.72
CA ILE A 96 -117.85 -87.96 144.80
C ILE A 96 -116.46 -87.55 144.31
N LEU A 97 -115.44 -87.56 145.17
CA LEU A 97 -114.04 -87.30 144.83
C LEU A 97 -113.52 -88.38 143.88
N ALA A 98 -113.76 -89.67 144.12
CA ALA A 98 -113.34 -90.75 143.21
C ALA A 98 -114.04 -90.66 141.84
N LEU A 99 -115.30 -90.20 141.77
CA LEU A 99 -115.98 -89.92 140.51
C LEU A 99 -115.44 -88.66 139.83
N ALA A 100 -115.15 -87.60 140.58
CA ALA A 100 -114.58 -86.35 140.08
C ALA A 100 -113.11 -86.53 139.64
N GLU A 101 -112.34 -87.38 140.31
CA GLU A 101 -110.97 -87.77 139.96
C GLU A 101 -110.98 -88.63 138.69
N LYS A 102 -111.92 -89.57 138.56
CA LYS A 102 -112.13 -90.32 137.32
C LYS A 102 -112.59 -89.43 136.15
N GLN A 103 -113.42 -88.43 136.41
CA GLN A 103 -113.83 -87.44 135.40
C GLN A 103 -112.71 -86.47 135.06
N ALA A 104 -111.92 -86.02 136.04
CA ALA A 104 -110.74 -85.19 135.85
C ALA A 104 -109.69 -85.96 135.02
N GLY A 105 -109.43 -87.22 135.35
CA GLY A 105 -108.62 -88.15 134.56
C GLY A 105 -109.08 -88.22 133.11
N ALA A 106 -110.37 -88.52 132.87
CA ALA A 106 -110.93 -88.54 131.51
C ALA A 106 -110.84 -87.18 130.78
N ILE A 107 -110.90 -86.06 131.50
CA ILE A 107 -110.73 -84.71 130.94
C ILE A 107 -109.25 -84.44 130.63
N THR A 108 -108.31 -84.83 131.50
CA THR A 108 -106.86 -84.67 131.27
C THR A 108 -106.35 -85.62 130.20
N ASP A 109 -106.88 -86.83 130.11
CA ASP A 109 -106.59 -87.78 129.03
C ASP A 109 -107.08 -87.22 127.68
N ALA A 110 -108.33 -86.73 127.63
CA ALA A 110 -108.88 -86.12 126.42
C ALA A 110 -108.23 -84.76 126.07
N ALA A 111 -107.72 -84.02 127.06
CA ALA A 111 -106.94 -82.80 126.83
C ALA A 111 -105.53 -83.11 126.33
N GLY A 112 -104.87 -84.13 126.90
CA GLY A 112 -103.56 -84.63 126.47
C GLY A 112 -103.61 -85.24 125.07
N GLN A 113 -104.67 -85.98 124.74
CA GLN A 113 -104.93 -86.46 123.38
C GLN A 113 -105.06 -85.29 122.40
N ARG A 114 -105.90 -84.28 122.69
CA ARG A 114 -106.02 -83.09 121.83
C ARG A 114 -104.75 -82.26 121.76
N ALA A 115 -103.95 -82.20 122.82
CA ALA A 115 -102.66 -81.54 122.81
C ALA A 115 -101.69 -82.27 121.88
N ALA A 116 -101.54 -83.60 122.04
CA ALA A 116 -100.70 -84.43 121.18
C ALA A 116 -101.17 -84.45 119.71
N GLU A 117 -102.49 -84.42 119.46
CA GLU A 117 -103.06 -84.24 118.12
C GLU A 117 -102.62 -82.90 117.51
N ARG A 118 -102.70 -81.80 118.28
CA ARG A 118 -102.34 -80.45 117.84
C ARG A 118 -100.84 -80.23 117.70
N GLU A 119 -100.04 -80.86 118.55
CA GLU A 119 -98.59 -80.91 118.44
C GLU A 119 -98.19 -81.69 117.19
N ALA A 120 -98.79 -82.86 116.93
CA ALA A 120 -98.56 -83.62 115.71
C ALA A 120 -99.05 -82.89 114.43
N GLU A 121 -100.16 -82.15 114.48
CA GLU A 121 -100.59 -81.26 113.39
C GLU A 121 -99.58 -80.13 113.16
N ALA A 122 -99.13 -79.46 114.21
CA ALA A 122 -98.14 -78.38 114.13
C ALA A 122 -96.77 -78.87 113.65
N GLU A 123 -96.30 -80.03 114.11
CA GLU A 123 -95.07 -80.66 113.64
C GLU A 123 -95.16 -81.01 112.16
N ARG A 124 -96.28 -81.60 111.70
CA ARG A 124 -96.51 -81.90 110.27
C ARG A 124 -96.44 -80.64 109.41
N VAL A 125 -97.15 -79.58 109.81
CA VAL A 125 -97.14 -78.29 109.08
C VAL A 125 -95.74 -77.65 109.12
N LEU A 126 -95.00 -77.78 110.22
CA LEU A 126 -93.61 -77.32 110.30
C LEU A 126 -92.64 -78.15 109.45
N THR A 127 -92.83 -79.46 109.32
CA THR A 127 -92.05 -80.28 108.38
C THR A 127 -92.38 -79.95 106.94
N GLU A 128 -93.67 -79.84 106.60
CA GLU A 128 -94.13 -79.50 105.24
C GLU A 128 -93.61 -78.11 104.82
N ALA A 129 -93.76 -77.10 105.69
CA ALA A 129 -93.24 -75.76 105.41
C ALA A 129 -91.71 -75.71 105.30
N ARG A 130 -90.97 -76.55 106.05
CA ARG A 130 -89.51 -76.68 105.92
C ARG A 130 -89.12 -77.39 104.62
N GLU A 131 -89.87 -78.39 104.17
CA GLU A 131 -89.64 -79.09 102.90
C GLU A 131 -89.98 -78.20 101.70
N GLN A 132 -91.07 -77.43 101.76
CA GLN A 132 -91.42 -76.40 100.78
C GLN A 132 -90.35 -75.29 100.72
N ALA A 133 -89.88 -74.79 101.88
CA ALA A 133 -88.79 -73.82 101.95
C ALA A 133 -87.47 -74.38 101.41
N ALA A 134 -87.12 -75.63 101.73
CA ALA A 134 -85.92 -76.28 101.20
C ALA A 134 -86.00 -76.56 99.70
N THR A 135 -87.20 -76.80 99.16
CA THR A 135 -87.43 -77.02 97.72
C THR A 135 -87.33 -75.70 96.95
N THR A 136 -88.08 -74.68 97.38
CA THR A 136 -88.01 -73.33 96.76
C THR A 136 -86.63 -72.70 96.86
N LEU A 137 -85.87 -72.93 97.94
CA LEU A 137 -84.47 -72.51 98.02
C LEU A 137 -83.58 -73.23 97.01
N ARG A 138 -83.78 -74.54 96.76
CA ARG A 138 -83.04 -75.28 95.72
C ARG A 138 -83.37 -74.72 94.34
N GLU A 139 -84.65 -74.63 94.00
CA GLU A 139 -85.14 -74.06 92.73
C GLU A 139 -84.55 -72.67 92.47
N LEU A 140 -84.57 -71.77 93.46
CA LEU A 140 -83.97 -70.44 93.35
C LEU A 140 -82.44 -70.48 93.21
N THR A 141 -81.73 -71.41 93.86
CA THR A 141 -80.28 -71.57 93.64
C THR A 141 -79.93 -72.18 92.28
N GLU A 142 -80.77 -73.07 91.76
CA GLU A 142 -80.62 -73.68 90.43
C GLU A 142 -80.93 -72.65 89.32
N GLU A 143 -81.97 -71.83 89.47
CA GLU A 143 -82.20 -70.67 88.61
C GLU A 143 -81.04 -69.66 88.67
N ALA A 144 -80.53 -69.36 89.88
CA ALA A 144 -79.43 -68.41 90.04
C ALA A 144 -78.11 -68.94 89.46
N ALA A 145 -77.89 -70.26 89.49
CA ALA A 145 -76.79 -70.90 88.77
C ALA A 145 -77.00 -70.82 87.25
N ALA A 146 -78.18 -71.22 86.76
CA ALA A 146 -78.51 -71.20 85.33
C ALA A 146 -78.37 -69.80 84.70
N ARG A 147 -78.81 -68.74 85.38
CA ARG A 147 -78.62 -67.34 84.92
C ARG A 147 -77.16 -66.90 84.90
N ARG A 148 -76.32 -67.39 85.82
CA ARG A 148 -74.87 -67.12 85.81
C ARG A 148 -74.20 -67.83 84.63
N ASP A 149 -74.48 -69.13 84.48
CA ASP A 149 -74.05 -69.94 83.35
C ASP A 149 -74.44 -69.32 82.00
N GLU A 150 -75.66 -68.80 81.88
CA GLU A 150 -76.14 -68.10 80.68
C GLU A 150 -75.37 -66.79 80.44
N HIS A 151 -75.23 -65.92 81.44
CA HIS A 151 -74.44 -64.69 81.31
C HIS A 151 -72.96 -64.94 81.03
N ASP A 152 -72.34 -65.94 81.66
CA ASP A 152 -70.93 -66.28 81.42
C ASP A 152 -70.74 -66.77 79.99
N ARG A 153 -71.65 -67.60 79.45
CA ARG A 153 -71.68 -67.99 78.03
C ARG A 153 -71.86 -66.78 77.11
N GLU A 154 -72.84 -65.90 77.38
CA GLU A 154 -72.99 -64.66 76.61
C GLU A 154 -71.71 -63.80 76.64
N HIS A 155 -71.05 -63.70 77.80
CA HIS A 155 -69.81 -62.94 77.95
C HIS A 155 -68.63 -63.61 77.26
N GLU A 156 -68.57 -64.94 77.18
CA GLU A 156 -67.58 -65.68 76.39
C GLU A 156 -67.83 -65.53 74.88
N GLU A 157 -69.07 -65.66 74.41
CA GLU A 157 -69.44 -65.41 73.01
C GLU A 157 -69.16 -63.97 72.59
N ARG A 158 -69.52 -62.97 73.41
CA ARG A 158 -69.18 -61.55 73.17
C ARG A 158 -67.66 -61.34 73.11
N ARG A 159 -66.89 -61.99 73.98
CA ARG A 159 -65.41 -61.93 73.97
C ARG A 159 -64.82 -62.61 72.73
N ALA A 160 -65.29 -63.81 72.37
CA ALA A 160 -64.83 -64.57 71.21
C ALA A 160 -65.14 -63.82 69.90
N ASN A 161 -66.35 -63.28 69.76
CA ASN A 161 -66.74 -62.46 68.60
C ASN A 161 -65.89 -61.18 68.51
N ALA A 162 -65.65 -60.48 69.63
CA ALA A 162 -64.77 -59.30 69.64
C ALA A 162 -63.31 -59.66 69.28
N GLN A 163 -62.79 -60.80 69.74
CA GLN A 163 -61.46 -61.29 69.36
C GLN A 163 -61.37 -61.69 67.87
N ALA A 164 -62.43 -62.31 67.33
CA ALA A 164 -62.53 -62.64 65.92
C ALA A 164 -62.54 -61.38 65.04
N GLU A 165 -63.33 -60.36 65.40
CA GLU A 165 -63.34 -59.07 64.68
C GLU A 165 -62.00 -58.33 64.80
N LEU A 166 -61.38 -58.28 65.98
CA LEU A 166 -60.04 -57.71 66.13
C LEU A 166 -58.99 -58.44 65.27
N THR A 167 -59.14 -59.75 65.08
CA THR A 167 -58.26 -60.54 64.20
C THR A 167 -58.52 -60.23 62.73
N ARG A 168 -59.80 -60.20 62.30
CA ARG A 168 -60.21 -59.79 60.94
C ARG A 168 -59.71 -58.39 60.58
N ILE A 169 -59.83 -57.44 61.50
CA ILE A 169 -59.35 -56.05 61.32
C ILE A 169 -57.83 -56.00 61.22
N ARG A 170 -57.08 -56.78 62.03
CA ARG A 170 -55.61 -56.87 61.93
C ARG A 170 -55.17 -57.46 60.59
N GLU A 171 -55.74 -58.59 60.19
CA GLU A 171 -55.45 -59.19 58.89
C GLU A 171 -55.78 -58.24 57.72
N ALA A 172 -56.89 -57.52 57.79
CA ALA A 172 -57.26 -56.54 56.77
C ALA A 172 -56.29 -55.35 56.71
N ALA A 173 -55.85 -54.84 57.87
CA ALA A 173 -54.85 -53.77 57.95
C ALA A 173 -53.45 -54.23 57.48
N GLU A 174 -53.08 -55.49 57.74
CA GLU A 174 -51.83 -56.09 57.26
C GLU A 174 -51.86 -56.34 55.75
N ARG A 175 -52.96 -56.88 55.21
CA ARG A 175 -53.19 -57.01 53.76
C ARG A 175 -53.13 -55.65 53.06
N LEU A 176 -53.77 -54.61 53.62
CA LEU A 176 -53.75 -53.26 53.08
C LEU A 176 -52.35 -52.64 53.12
N ARG A 177 -51.60 -52.85 54.21
CA ARG A 177 -50.20 -52.39 54.32
C ARG A 177 -49.32 -53.07 53.27
N ALA A 178 -49.34 -54.40 53.20
CA ALA A 178 -48.54 -55.16 52.23
C ALA A 178 -48.89 -54.83 50.77
N ALA A 179 -50.18 -54.57 50.47
CA ALA A 179 -50.61 -54.10 49.16
C ALA A 179 -50.10 -52.67 48.85
N GLY A 180 -50.09 -51.77 49.86
CA GLY A 180 -49.53 -50.43 49.74
C GLY A 180 -48.00 -50.42 49.56
N GLU A 181 -47.29 -51.26 50.30
CA GLU A 181 -45.84 -51.49 50.17
C GLU A 181 -45.50 -52.04 48.78
N ALA A 182 -46.19 -53.09 48.32
CA ALA A 182 -45.99 -53.65 46.98
C ALA A 182 -46.33 -52.65 45.86
N ALA A 183 -47.36 -51.83 46.01
CA ALA A 183 -47.70 -50.77 45.05
C ALA A 183 -46.65 -49.64 45.05
N HIS A 184 -46.07 -49.32 46.21
CA HIS A 184 -44.98 -48.35 46.31
C HIS A 184 -43.70 -48.88 45.65
N ASP A 185 -43.32 -50.13 45.91
CA ASP A 185 -42.16 -50.76 45.27
C ASP A 185 -42.34 -50.88 43.75
N HIS A 186 -43.55 -51.17 43.26
CA HIS A 186 -43.86 -51.15 41.83
C HIS A 186 -43.68 -49.75 41.25
N ALA A 187 -44.24 -48.71 41.89
CA ALA A 187 -44.10 -47.33 41.45
C ALA A 187 -42.62 -46.86 41.46
N LEU A 188 -41.82 -47.29 42.43
CA LEU A 188 -40.37 -47.02 42.46
C LEU A 188 -39.61 -47.76 41.36
N GLN A 189 -40.00 -48.98 40.99
CA GLN A 189 -39.42 -49.73 39.88
C GLN A 189 -39.81 -49.12 38.52
N GLU A 190 -41.06 -48.68 38.37
CA GLU A 190 -41.51 -47.98 37.17
C GLU A 190 -40.87 -46.61 37.00
N ALA A 191 -40.73 -45.83 38.08
CA ALA A 191 -40.00 -44.57 38.07
C ALA A 191 -38.55 -44.78 37.61
N LYS A 192 -37.80 -45.71 38.24
CA LYS A 192 -36.43 -46.05 37.82
C LYS A 192 -36.35 -46.49 36.36
N ARG A 193 -37.29 -47.33 35.89
CA ARG A 193 -37.36 -47.77 34.49
C ARG A 193 -37.60 -46.60 33.52
N ILE A 194 -38.42 -45.62 33.90
CA ILE A 194 -38.66 -44.41 33.11
C ILE A 194 -37.45 -43.48 33.15
N ASP A 195 -36.79 -43.32 34.30
CA ASP A 195 -35.55 -42.54 34.44
C ASP A 195 -34.42 -43.15 33.59
N GLU A 196 -34.24 -44.48 33.63
CA GLU A 196 -33.30 -45.22 32.79
C GLU A 196 -33.61 -45.09 31.29
N GLN A 197 -34.88 -45.22 30.90
CA GLN A 197 -35.32 -45.09 29.51
C GLN A 197 -35.16 -43.65 28.98
N THR A 198 -35.49 -42.64 29.78
CA THR A 198 -35.33 -41.23 29.39
C THR A 198 -33.86 -40.82 29.36
N ALA A 199 -33.03 -41.31 30.30
CA ALA A 199 -31.58 -41.13 30.23
C ALA A 199 -31.00 -41.76 28.96
N GLN A 200 -31.39 -42.99 28.60
CA GLN A 200 -30.96 -43.64 27.35
C GLN A 200 -31.39 -42.85 26.11
N GLN A 201 -32.62 -42.33 26.06
CA GLN A 201 -33.10 -41.49 24.96
C GLN A 201 -32.34 -40.16 24.86
N VAL A 202 -32.01 -39.53 25.99
CA VAL A 202 -31.21 -38.30 26.02
C VAL A 202 -29.78 -38.55 25.54
N GLU A 203 -29.13 -39.64 25.96
CA GLU A 203 -27.79 -39.98 25.47
C GLU A 203 -27.79 -40.41 23.99
N GLN A 204 -28.82 -41.10 23.51
CA GLN A 204 -29.00 -41.39 22.08
C GLN A 204 -29.16 -40.10 21.26
N ALA A 205 -30.07 -39.20 21.66
CA ALA A 205 -30.28 -37.92 20.97
C ALA A 205 -29.04 -37.02 21.00
N ARG A 206 -28.24 -37.07 22.08
CA ARG A 206 -26.92 -36.41 22.15
C ARG A 206 -25.94 -37.02 21.15
N ALA A 207 -25.76 -38.34 21.17
CA ALA A 207 -24.83 -39.02 20.27
C ALA A 207 -25.19 -38.82 18.78
N GLU A 208 -26.47 -38.84 18.44
CA GLU A 208 -26.97 -38.52 17.09
C GLU A 208 -26.68 -37.05 16.72
N SER A 209 -26.91 -36.12 17.64
CA SER A 209 -26.62 -34.69 17.43
C SER A 209 -25.12 -34.41 17.27
N GLU A 210 -24.27 -35.05 18.08
CA GLU A 210 -22.81 -34.94 18.00
C GLU A 210 -22.26 -35.57 16.72
N ALA A 211 -22.79 -36.73 16.30
CA ALA A 211 -22.45 -37.36 15.02
C ALA A 211 -22.86 -36.48 13.83
N PHE A 212 -24.06 -35.89 13.87
CA PHE A 212 -24.52 -34.93 12.87
C PHE A 212 -23.60 -33.71 12.81
N LEU A 213 -23.30 -33.06 13.94
CA LEU A 213 -22.40 -31.91 14.00
C LEU A 213 -20.96 -32.24 13.54
N ALA A 214 -20.45 -33.43 13.87
CA ALA A 214 -19.15 -33.90 13.41
C ALA A 214 -19.11 -34.12 11.89
N SER A 215 -20.16 -34.75 11.32
CA SER A 215 -20.28 -34.95 9.86
C SER A 215 -20.43 -33.62 9.10
N ALA A 216 -21.29 -32.71 9.56
CA ALA A 216 -21.46 -31.38 8.97
C ALA A 216 -20.17 -30.56 9.05
N ARG A 217 -19.44 -30.62 10.17
CA ARG A 217 -18.12 -29.99 10.31
C ARG A 217 -17.10 -30.58 9.33
N SER A 218 -17.11 -31.89 9.12
CA SER A 218 -16.24 -32.54 8.14
C SER A 218 -16.57 -32.13 6.71
N GLN A 219 -17.86 -32.06 6.35
CA GLN A 219 -18.34 -31.58 5.05
C GLN A 219 -17.91 -30.14 4.79
N ILE A 220 -18.18 -29.21 5.72
CA ILE A 220 -17.77 -27.80 5.61
C ILE A 220 -16.24 -27.68 5.49
N GLN A 221 -15.47 -28.50 6.22
CA GLN A 221 -14.02 -28.53 6.08
C GLN A 221 -13.58 -29.02 4.69
N GLN A 222 -14.22 -30.05 4.14
CA GLN A 222 -13.92 -30.54 2.78
C GLN A 222 -14.29 -29.50 1.71
N GLU A 223 -15.46 -28.87 1.80
CA GLU A 223 -15.91 -27.80 0.90
C GLU A 223 -14.97 -26.59 0.93
N VAL A 224 -14.55 -26.13 2.12
CA VAL A 224 -13.61 -25.01 2.27
C VAL A 224 -12.24 -25.35 1.67
N GLN A 225 -11.74 -26.59 1.82
CA GLN A 225 -10.48 -26.98 1.20
C GLN A 225 -10.61 -27.16 -0.32
N ALA A 226 -11.74 -27.66 -0.82
CA ALA A 226 -12.03 -27.74 -2.26
C ALA A 226 -12.14 -26.34 -2.90
N ALA A 227 -12.82 -25.39 -2.23
CA ALA A 227 -12.90 -24.00 -2.67
C ALA A 227 -11.52 -23.29 -2.66
N ARG A 228 -10.67 -23.60 -1.67
CA ARG A 228 -9.28 -23.12 -1.63
C ARG A 228 -8.44 -23.70 -2.76
N ALA A 229 -8.52 -25.00 -3.01
CA ALA A 229 -7.82 -25.63 -4.13
C ALA A 229 -8.27 -25.05 -5.48
N LYS A 230 -9.58 -24.85 -5.68
CA LYS A 230 -10.15 -24.23 -6.89
C LYS A 230 -9.67 -22.78 -7.08
N THR A 231 -9.72 -21.95 -6.03
CA THR A 231 -9.25 -20.55 -6.12
C THR A 231 -7.74 -20.44 -6.30
N GLN A 232 -6.95 -21.36 -5.73
CA GLN A 232 -5.51 -21.49 -6.02
C GLN A 232 -5.25 -21.91 -7.48
N GLN A 233 -6.03 -22.85 -8.02
CA GLN A 233 -5.95 -23.26 -9.43
C GLN A 233 -6.32 -22.11 -10.38
N GLU A 234 -7.39 -21.37 -10.10
CA GLU A 234 -7.83 -20.20 -10.87
C GLU A 234 -6.78 -19.08 -10.83
N LEU A 235 -6.18 -18.81 -9.66
CA LEU A 235 -5.09 -17.85 -9.52
C LEU A 235 -3.84 -18.27 -10.30
N ALA A 236 -3.45 -19.55 -10.24
CA ALA A 236 -2.32 -20.08 -10.99
C ALA A 236 -2.56 -20.05 -12.52
N GLN A 237 -3.79 -20.33 -12.96
CA GLN A 237 -4.19 -20.19 -14.37
C GLN A 237 -4.17 -18.74 -14.84
N TRP A 238 -4.59 -17.79 -13.98
CA TRP A 238 -4.51 -16.36 -14.26
C TRP A 238 -3.06 -15.87 -14.32
N GLN A 239 -2.21 -16.25 -13.37
CA GLN A 239 -0.77 -15.96 -13.37
C GLN A 239 -0.10 -16.49 -14.65
N ALA A 240 -0.30 -17.77 -14.98
CA ALA A 240 0.21 -18.37 -16.21
C ALA A 240 -0.44 -17.81 -17.49
N GLY A 241 -1.56 -17.08 -17.39
CA GLY A 241 -2.14 -16.28 -18.47
C GLY A 241 -1.40 -14.95 -18.64
N VAL A 242 -1.27 -14.19 -17.57
CA VAL A 242 -0.55 -12.90 -17.53
C VAL A 242 0.92 -13.06 -17.92
N GLU A 243 1.60 -14.12 -17.47
CA GLU A 243 2.98 -14.43 -17.88
C GLU A 243 3.09 -14.70 -19.39
N ARG A 244 2.11 -15.40 -19.99
CA ARG A 244 2.06 -15.60 -21.44
C ARG A 244 1.80 -14.29 -22.18
N GLU A 245 0.81 -13.50 -21.77
CA GLU A 245 0.57 -12.18 -22.38
C GLU A 245 1.79 -11.25 -22.28
N ILE A 246 2.52 -11.26 -21.16
CA ILE A 246 3.75 -10.47 -21.00
C ILE A 246 4.85 -10.98 -21.94
N ASN A 247 5.02 -12.30 -22.06
CA ASN A 247 6.04 -12.88 -22.95
C ASN A 247 5.68 -12.70 -24.43
N GLU A 248 4.40 -12.79 -24.80
CA GLU A 248 3.89 -12.51 -26.15
C GLU A 248 4.09 -11.04 -26.53
N ARG A 249 3.76 -10.09 -25.64
CA ARG A 249 4.02 -8.66 -25.85
C ARG A 249 5.51 -8.31 -25.89
N ARG A 250 6.34 -9.01 -25.11
CA ARG A 250 7.82 -8.87 -25.18
C ARG A 250 8.36 -9.38 -26.52
N ALA A 251 7.96 -10.58 -26.94
CA ALA A 251 8.38 -11.15 -28.22
C ALA A 251 7.93 -10.29 -29.42
N ALA A 252 6.72 -9.71 -29.36
CA ALA A 252 6.24 -8.75 -30.36
C ALA A 252 7.09 -7.47 -30.37
N ALA A 253 7.37 -6.86 -29.20
CA ALA A 253 8.22 -5.67 -29.12
C ALA A 253 9.68 -5.95 -29.56
N GLU A 254 10.22 -7.12 -29.24
CA GLU A 254 11.54 -7.58 -29.72
C GLU A 254 11.56 -7.77 -31.24
N GLN A 255 10.46 -8.25 -31.84
CA GLN A 255 10.30 -8.33 -33.29
C GLN A 255 10.18 -6.93 -33.93
N GLU A 256 9.35 -6.03 -33.39
CA GLU A 256 9.24 -4.65 -33.87
C GLU A 256 10.58 -3.90 -33.81
N ILE A 257 11.35 -4.08 -32.74
CA ILE A 257 12.71 -3.50 -32.61
C ILE A 257 13.67 -4.13 -33.62
N ALA A 258 13.63 -5.46 -33.83
CA ALA A 258 14.46 -6.13 -34.83
C ALA A 258 14.11 -5.68 -36.26
N GLU A 259 12.83 -5.47 -36.57
CA GLU A 259 12.38 -4.93 -37.86
C GLU A 259 12.81 -3.48 -38.06
N GLN A 260 12.69 -2.62 -37.05
CA GLN A 260 13.17 -1.23 -37.07
C GLN A 260 14.70 -1.13 -37.23
N LEU A 261 15.46 -2.01 -36.57
CA LEU A 261 16.91 -2.09 -36.75
C LEU A 261 17.26 -2.58 -38.16
N ALA A 262 16.53 -3.57 -38.68
CA ALA A 262 16.74 -4.08 -40.04
C ALA A 262 16.31 -3.08 -41.14
N SER A 263 15.31 -2.22 -40.91
CA SER A 263 14.98 -1.12 -41.83
C SER A 263 16.02 -0.01 -41.75
N ALA A 264 16.44 0.40 -40.56
CA ALA A 264 17.50 1.40 -40.37
C ALA A 264 18.85 0.94 -40.97
N GLU A 265 19.21 -0.35 -40.86
CA GLU A 265 20.41 -0.90 -41.49
C GLU A 265 20.31 -0.87 -43.03
N ARG A 266 19.14 -1.19 -43.59
CA ARG A 266 18.90 -1.07 -45.05
C ARG A 266 18.96 0.39 -45.51
N GLU A 267 18.40 1.32 -44.75
CA GLU A 267 18.43 2.76 -45.06
C GLU A 267 19.85 3.32 -44.98
N LEU A 268 20.61 2.99 -43.93
CA LEU A 268 22.03 3.36 -43.81
C LEU A 268 22.89 2.70 -44.89
N GLY A 269 22.58 1.46 -45.28
CA GLY A 269 23.20 0.79 -46.42
C GLY A 269 22.92 1.52 -47.74
N ALA A 270 21.66 1.87 -48.00
CA ALA A 270 21.25 2.62 -49.18
C ALA A 270 21.92 4.01 -49.23
N GLN A 271 21.89 4.76 -48.11
CA GLN A 271 22.57 6.05 -47.97
C GLN A 271 24.08 5.94 -48.20
N ARG A 272 24.74 4.90 -47.68
CA ARG A 272 26.17 4.63 -47.99
C ARG A 272 26.39 4.39 -49.48
N THR A 273 25.61 3.51 -50.11
CA THR A 273 25.78 3.24 -51.56
C THR A 273 25.46 4.47 -52.43
N ALA A 274 24.55 5.35 -52.00
CA ALA A 274 24.28 6.62 -52.66
C ALA A 274 25.46 7.60 -52.49
N ALA A 275 25.97 7.77 -51.28
CA ALA A 275 27.15 8.61 -51.01
C ALA A 275 28.42 8.07 -51.71
N GLU A 276 28.59 6.75 -51.81
CA GLU A 276 29.67 6.12 -52.59
C GLU A 276 29.52 6.39 -54.09
N GLN A 277 28.29 6.39 -54.61
CA GLN A 277 28.00 6.77 -56.01
C GLN A 277 28.24 8.27 -56.25
N GLU A 278 27.82 9.16 -55.35
CA GLU A 278 28.10 10.60 -55.41
C GLU A 278 29.60 10.89 -55.34
N ILE A 279 30.33 10.23 -54.44
CA ILE A 279 31.80 10.34 -54.36
C ILE A 279 32.43 9.81 -55.65
N ALA A 280 31.94 8.70 -56.22
CA ALA A 280 32.43 8.17 -57.49
C ALA A 280 32.15 9.10 -58.68
N THR A 281 30.98 9.77 -58.75
CA THR A 281 30.70 10.77 -59.79
C THR A 281 31.55 12.02 -59.60
N LEU A 282 31.70 12.54 -58.37
CA LEU A 282 32.59 13.67 -58.08
C LEU A 282 34.06 13.36 -58.40
N ILE A 283 34.53 12.13 -58.14
CA ILE A 283 35.87 11.67 -58.56
C ILE A 283 35.96 11.60 -60.08
N ALA A 284 34.94 11.08 -60.78
CA ALA A 284 34.93 11.03 -62.25
C ALA A 284 34.88 12.43 -62.88
N GLU A 285 34.12 13.36 -62.31
CA GLU A 285 34.06 14.77 -62.72
C GLU A 285 35.39 15.48 -62.44
N ALA A 286 35.99 15.26 -61.27
CA ALA A 286 37.31 15.80 -60.95
C ALA A 286 38.41 15.23 -61.87
N GLN A 287 38.33 13.95 -62.24
CA GLN A 287 39.21 13.34 -63.24
C GLN A 287 38.99 13.92 -64.64
N GLN A 288 37.74 14.13 -65.07
CA GLN A 288 37.42 14.80 -66.34
C GLN A 288 37.88 16.27 -66.34
N TYR A 289 37.74 16.98 -65.23
CA TYR A 289 38.21 18.35 -65.07
C TYR A 289 39.74 18.40 -65.10
N ALA A 290 40.43 17.53 -64.35
CA ALA A 290 41.88 17.40 -64.40
C ALA A 290 42.39 16.99 -65.80
N ALA A 291 41.65 16.15 -66.53
CA ALA A 291 41.96 15.81 -67.92
C ALA A 291 41.77 17.00 -68.87
N LYS A 292 40.70 17.79 -68.73
CA LYS A 292 40.48 19.04 -69.49
C LYS A 292 41.54 20.09 -69.18
N VAL A 293 41.93 20.25 -67.90
CA VAL A 293 43.01 21.16 -67.49
C VAL A 293 44.35 20.68 -68.04
N ARG A 294 44.67 19.38 -67.99
CA ARG A 294 45.87 18.82 -68.63
C ARG A 294 45.86 19.06 -70.14
N GLN A 295 44.78 18.71 -70.84
CA GLN A 295 44.63 18.96 -72.27
C GLN A 295 44.85 20.45 -72.59
N HIS A 296 44.27 21.37 -71.81
CA HIS A 296 44.45 22.80 -72.08
C HIS A 296 45.87 23.29 -71.75
N VAL A 297 46.54 22.72 -70.74
CA VAL A 297 47.97 22.95 -70.47
C VAL A 297 48.85 22.35 -71.57
N ASP A 298 48.48 21.20 -72.15
CA ASP A 298 49.18 20.56 -73.27
C ASP A 298 48.98 21.35 -74.58
N GLU A 299 47.80 21.92 -74.80
CA GLU A 299 47.50 22.86 -75.90
C GLU A 299 48.28 24.18 -75.74
N GLN A 300 48.34 24.75 -74.53
CA GLN A 300 49.16 25.91 -74.23
C GLN A 300 50.65 25.59 -74.36
N ALA A 301 51.10 24.42 -73.90
CA ALA A 301 52.48 23.96 -74.08
C ALA A 301 52.81 23.73 -75.56
N ALA A 302 51.91 23.17 -76.36
CA ALA A 302 52.09 22.98 -77.80
C ALA A 302 52.15 24.32 -78.55
N THR A 303 51.28 25.28 -78.22
CA THR A 303 51.32 26.63 -78.83
C THR A 303 52.55 27.42 -78.38
N HIS A 304 52.98 27.31 -77.11
CA HIS A 304 54.26 27.86 -76.66
C HIS A 304 55.47 27.17 -77.29
N GLN A 305 55.44 25.86 -77.55
CA GLN A 305 56.47 25.14 -78.31
C GLN A 305 56.50 25.60 -79.77
N GLN A 306 55.36 25.86 -80.40
CA GLN A 306 55.29 26.44 -81.76
C GLN A 306 55.85 27.87 -81.78
N GLN A 307 55.53 28.70 -80.77
CA GLN A 307 56.11 30.04 -80.60
C GLN A 307 57.63 29.99 -80.36
N LEU A 308 58.12 29.03 -79.57
CA LEU A 308 59.54 28.79 -79.34
C LEU A 308 60.24 28.28 -80.61
N ALA A 309 59.63 27.40 -81.39
CA ALA A 309 60.16 26.95 -82.67
C ALA A 309 60.25 28.11 -83.69
N ALA A 310 59.18 28.91 -83.82
CA ALA A 310 59.15 30.07 -84.71
C ALA A 310 60.17 31.15 -84.31
N THR A 311 60.32 31.42 -83.01
CA THR A 311 61.34 32.38 -82.53
C THR A 311 62.76 31.83 -82.66
N GLN A 312 63.00 30.53 -82.42
CA GLN A 312 64.29 29.90 -82.69
C GLN A 312 64.65 29.92 -84.18
N GLN A 313 63.67 29.72 -85.08
CA GLN A 313 63.87 29.81 -86.52
C GLN A 313 64.19 31.25 -86.94
N GLY A 314 63.42 32.24 -86.48
CA GLY A 314 63.73 33.66 -86.69
C GLY A 314 65.08 34.10 -86.10
N ILE A 315 65.60 33.43 -85.06
CA ILE A 315 66.95 33.63 -84.53
C ILE A 315 68.01 33.00 -85.45
N ARG A 316 67.75 31.85 -86.09
CA ARG A 316 68.64 31.26 -87.11
C ARG A 316 68.70 32.16 -88.35
N ASP A 317 67.56 32.57 -88.88
CA ASP A 317 67.46 33.45 -90.06
C ASP A 317 68.21 34.77 -89.83
N ARG A 318 68.06 35.37 -88.64
CA ARG A 318 68.81 36.58 -88.23
C ARG A 318 70.31 36.34 -88.05
N ARG A 319 70.74 35.17 -87.58
CA ARG A 319 72.17 34.82 -87.48
C ARG A 319 72.79 34.61 -88.86
N GLU A 320 72.08 33.99 -89.79
CA GLU A 320 72.53 33.85 -91.18
C GLU A 320 72.60 35.20 -91.90
N ALA A 321 71.62 36.09 -91.68
CA ALA A 321 71.67 37.47 -92.19
C ALA A 321 72.86 38.27 -91.61
N LEU A 322 73.13 38.14 -90.31
CA LEU A 322 74.30 38.76 -89.67
C LEU A 322 75.62 38.21 -90.21
N ALA A 323 75.73 36.89 -90.45
CA ALA A 323 76.93 36.28 -91.03
C ALA A 323 77.21 36.78 -92.46
N ARG A 324 76.16 36.96 -93.28
CA ARG A 324 76.28 37.56 -94.62
C ARG A 324 76.76 39.02 -94.53
N MET A 325 76.10 39.82 -93.71
CA MET A 325 76.48 41.23 -93.44
C MET A 325 77.92 41.35 -92.92
N GLN A 326 78.39 40.41 -92.10
CA GLN A 326 79.79 40.36 -91.65
C GLN A 326 80.76 40.06 -92.80
N SER A 327 80.46 39.09 -93.66
CA SER A 327 81.30 38.81 -94.85
C SER A 327 81.33 39.95 -95.88
N GLU A 328 80.22 40.69 -96.01
CA GLU A 328 80.12 41.90 -96.83
C GLU A 328 80.93 43.06 -96.20
N LEU A 329 80.94 43.17 -94.87
CA LEU A 329 81.76 44.14 -94.14
C LEU A 329 83.27 43.83 -94.26
N ASP A 330 83.67 42.57 -94.08
CA ASP A 330 85.07 42.15 -94.14
C ASP A 330 85.66 42.34 -95.54
N THR A 331 84.89 42.03 -96.58
CA THR A 331 85.32 42.25 -97.97
C THR A 331 85.42 43.74 -98.32
N ALA A 332 84.49 44.58 -97.84
CA ALA A 332 84.59 46.03 -97.97
C ALA A 332 85.80 46.62 -97.22
N GLN A 333 86.13 46.10 -96.02
CA GLN A 333 87.31 46.52 -95.26
C GLN A 333 88.62 46.14 -95.97
N GLN A 334 88.70 44.95 -96.57
CA GLN A 334 89.88 44.53 -97.35
C GLN A 334 90.12 45.42 -98.58
N GLN A 335 89.06 45.76 -99.32
CA GLN A 335 89.14 46.69 -100.47
C GLN A 335 89.62 48.08 -100.02
N LEU A 336 89.12 48.57 -98.89
CA LEU A 336 89.47 49.88 -98.35
C LEU A 336 90.90 49.93 -97.74
N ALA A 337 91.45 48.79 -97.33
CA ALA A 337 92.85 48.67 -96.93
C ALA A 337 93.81 48.74 -98.13
N LEU A 338 93.49 48.05 -99.24
CA LEU A 338 94.26 48.09 -100.49
C LEU A 338 94.34 49.52 -101.06
N ALA A 339 93.19 50.18 -101.23
CA ALA A 339 93.13 51.55 -101.76
C ALA A 339 93.93 52.57 -100.91
N ARG A 340 94.06 52.32 -99.60
CA ARG A 340 94.89 53.15 -98.70
C ARG A 340 96.39 52.91 -98.89
N GLN A 341 96.83 51.67 -99.16
CA GLN A 341 98.24 51.40 -99.49
C GLN A 341 98.64 52.03 -100.83
N GLU A 342 97.77 51.92 -101.85
CA GLU A 342 98.01 52.54 -103.16
C GLU A 342 98.09 54.07 -103.05
N SER A 343 97.18 54.70 -102.28
CA SER A 343 97.19 56.14 -102.01
C SER A 343 98.49 56.60 -101.33
N ALA A 344 98.96 55.87 -100.31
CA ALA A 344 100.17 56.21 -99.56
C ALA A 344 101.46 56.12 -100.41
N GLY A 345 101.50 55.22 -101.40
CA GLY A 345 102.59 55.15 -102.38
C GLY A 345 102.63 56.39 -103.27
N ILE A 346 101.48 56.77 -103.84
CA ILE A 346 101.34 57.94 -104.72
C ILE A 346 101.72 59.24 -103.98
N GLU A 347 101.35 59.37 -102.70
CA GLU A 347 101.71 60.54 -101.88
C GLU A 347 103.22 60.68 -101.64
N HIS A 348 103.96 59.58 -101.50
CA HIS A 348 105.43 59.60 -101.39
C HIS A 348 106.11 60.02 -102.70
N GLU A 349 105.70 59.46 -103.83
CA GLU A 349 106.24 59.84 -105.15
C GLU A 349 105.99 61.33 -105.45
N PHE A 350 104.82 61.85 -105.07
CA PHE A 350 104.47 63.26 -105.24
C PHE A 350 105.31 64.21 -104.36
N ALA A 351 105.80 63.73 -103.20
CA ALA A 351 106.69 64.48 -102.33
C ALA A 351 108.12 64.60 -102.90
N GLU A 352 108.71 63.49 -103.37
CA GLU A 352 110.05 63.52 -104.01
C GLU A 352 110.07 64.40 -105.26
N LEU A 353 109.04 64.31 -106.10
CA LEU A 353 108.92 65.11 -107.32
C LEU A 353 108.79 66.61 -107.02
N ARG A 354 108.17 66.99 -105.91
CA ARG A 354 108.12 68.39 -105.44
C ARG A 354 109.48 68.90 -105.01
N GLN A 355 110.23 68.14 -104.21
CA GLN A 355 111.52 68.59 -103.70
C GLN A 355 112.53 68.86 -104.83
N ARG A 356 112.63 67.94 -105.81
CA ARG A 356 113.47 68.11 -107.01
C ARG A 356 113.07 69.34 -107.85
N LEU A 357 111.80 69.73 -107.82
CA LEU A 357 111.29 70.90 -108.55
C LEU A 357 111.68 72.23 -107.89
N ASP A 358 111.81 72.28 -106.56
CA ASP A 358 112.17 73.50 -105.85
C ASP A 358 113.69 73.69 -105.69
N GLU A 359 114.47 72.61 -105.72
CA GLU A 359 115.94 72.64 -105.87
C GLU A 359 116.32 73.22 -107.25
N THR A 360 115.81 72.65 -108.35
CA THR A 360 116.09 73.12 -109.72
C THR A 360 115.59 74.54 -110.01
N ARG A 361 114.58 75.03 -109.29
CA ARG A 361 114.14 76.45 -109.34
C ARG A 361 115.14 77.41 -108.71
N GLN A 362 115.84 77.00 -107.65
CA GLN A 362 116.80 77.86 -106.96
C GLN A 362 118.07 78.01 -107.80
N GLU A 363 118.58 76.93 -108.39
CA GLU A 363 119.70 76.97 -109.34
C GLU A 363 119.42 77.90 -110.54
N LEU A 364 118.21 77.79 -111.12
CA LEU A 364 117.78 78.64 -112.24
C LEU A 364 117.69 80.12 -111.85
N ALA A 365 117.30 80.44 -110.61
CA ALA A 365 117.14 81.81 -110.14
C ALA A 365 118.48 82.56 -110.00
N ASP A 366 119.55 81.87 -109.59
CA ASP A 366 120.88 82.48 -109.44
C ASP A 366 121.64 82.58 -110.78
N GLU A 367 121.46 81.63 -111.70
CA GLU A 367 121.97 81.80 -113.07
C GLU A 367 121.26 82.93 -113.82
N LEU A 368 119.95 83.12 -113.62
CA LEU A 368 119.23 84.26 -114.20
C LEU A 368 119.75 85.60 -113.68
N ARG A 369 120.16 85.71 -112.41
CA ARG A 369 120.80 86.93 -111.87
C ARG A 369 122.13 87.23 -112.55
N ARG A 370 123.00 86.23 -112.73
CA ARG A 370 124.28 86.35 -113.44
C ARG A 370 124.09 86.82 -114.89
N LEU A 371 123.07 86.29 -115.57
CA LEU A 371 122.75 86.63 -116.96
C LEU A 371 122.19 88.06 -117.11
N ASP A 372 121.40 88.54 -116.15
CA ASP A 372 120.83 89.89 -116.18
C ASP A 372 121.87 90.99 -115.88
N GLU A 373 122.86 90.70 -115.03
CA GLU A 373 124.02 91.57 -114.81
C GLU A 373 124.89 91.68 -116.09
N ALA A 374 125.13 90.56 -116.77
CA ALA A 374 125.84 90.53 -118.04
C ALA A 374 125.09 91.29 -119.16
N ARG A 375 123.76 91.18 -119.24
CA ARG A 375 122.95 91.87 -120.27
C ARG A 375 122.91 93.39 -120.11
N ARG A 376 122.83 93.89 -118.88
CA ARG A 376 122.79 95.34 -118.62
C ARG A 376 124.09 96.06 -118.99
N ALA A 377 125.21 95.32 -119.09
CA ALA A 377 126.47 95.82 -119.67
C ALA A 377 126.48 95.86 -121.20
N ALA A 378 125.60 95.11 -121.88
CA ALA A 378 125.51 95.05 -123.35
C ALA A 378 124.46 96.02 -123.93
N ASP A 379 123.30 96.17 -123.29
CA ASP A 379 122.21 97.02 -123.82
C ASP A 379 122.57 98.50 -123.89
N SER A 380 123.45 98.98 -123.00
CA SER A 380 123.99 100.35 -123.02
C SER A 380 124.87 100.61 -124.25
N ALA A 381 125.59 99.59 -124.74
CA ALA A 381 126.36 99.67 -125.98
C ALA A 381 125.45 99.55 -127.22
N GLU A 382 124.37 98.77 -127.18
CA GLU A 382 123.49 98.60 -128.34
C GLU A 382 122.64 99.86 -128.63
N GLN A 383 122.31 100.65 -127.60
CA GLN A 383 121.57 101.92 -127.77
C GLN A 383 122.37 102.97 -128.56
N HIS A 384 123.72 102.96 -128.48
CA HIS A 384 124.56 103.77 -129.37
C HIS A 384 124.44 103.38 -130.85
N ALA A 385 124.10 102.13 -131.18
CA ALA A 385 124.02 101.64 -132.55
C ALA A 385 122.59 101.66 -133.14
N LYS A 386 121.55 101.51 -132.30
CA LYS A 386 120.16 101.41 -132.77
C LYS A 386 119.65 102.71 -133.36
N GLU A 387 119.87 103.83 -132.69
CA GLU A 387 119.21 105.06 -133.09
C GLU A 387 119.97 105.76 -134.24
N VAL A 388 121.24 105.42 -134.49
CA VAL A 388 121.94 105.71 -135.76
C VAL A 388 121.11 105.27 -136.97
N ARG A 389 120.46 104.09 -136.88
CA ARG A 389 119.60 103.51 -137.93
C ARG A 389 118.21 104.15 -138.01
N ALA A 390 117.78 104.98 -137.06
CA ALA A 390 116.40 105.47 -136.98
C ALA A 390 116.10 106.54 -138.05
N ARG A 391 116.83 107.66 -138.03
CA ARG A 391 116.70 108.76 -139.00
C ARG A 391 117.22 108.34 -140.40
N VAL A 392 117.88 107.18 -140.57
CA VAL A 392 118.13 106.54 -141.90
C VAL A 392 116.85 105.94 -142.51
N LYS A 393 116.05 105.23 -141.70
CA LYS A 393 115.09 104.24 -142.23
C LYS A 393 113.72 104.80 -142.56
N ARG A 394 113.38 106.07 -142.26
CA ARG A 394 111.98 106.52 -142.34
C ARG A 394 111.63 107.81 -143.06
N GLU A 395 112.52 108.32 -143.88
CA GLU A 395 112.10 108.87 -145.16
C GLU A 395 111.87 107.79 -146.23
N ALA A 396 112.46 106.59 -146.10
CA ALA A 396 112.21 105.46 -146.99
C ALA A 396 110.72 105.00 -147.02
N LYS A 397 109.88 105.46 -146.08
CA LYS A 397 108.41 105.26 -146.11
C LYS A 397 107.60 106.53 -146.46
N ARG A 398 108.23 107.61 -146.93
CA ARG A 398 107.51 108.69 -147.64
C ARG A 398 107.25 108.32 -149.12
N VAL A 399 108.00 107.35 -149.66
CA VAL A 399 107.98 106.98 -151.08
C VAL A 399 107.02 105.83 -151.40
N ALA A 400 107.08 104.74 -150.61
CA ALA A 400 106.48 103.45 -150.98
C ALA A 400 104.96 103.50 -151.24
N ASP A 401 104.21 104.19 -150.37
CA ASP A 401 102.74 104.18 -150.42
C ASP A 401 102.15 105.32 -151.28
N LEU A 402 103.00 106.17 -151.87
CA LEU A 402 102.60 107.26 -152.77
C LEU A 402 102.76 106.89 -154.26
N ALA A 403 102.94 105.60 -154.57
CA ALA A 403 103.06 105.06 -155.94
C ALA A 403 102.18 103.84 -156.24
N ALA A 404 101.59 103.19 -155.22
CA ALA A 404 100.47 102.26 -155.40
C ALA A 404 99.13 103.00 -155.64
N ALA A 405 99.17 104.34 -155.64
CA ALA A 405 98.08 105.18 -156.09
C ALA A 405 97.74 104.90 -157.56
N ALA A 406 96.46 104.74 -157.83
CA ALA A 406 95.84 105.14 -159.08
C ALA A 406 96.34 104.50 -160.39
N VAL A 407 96.05 103.21 -160.61
CA VAL A 407 95.75 102.67 -161.97
C VAL A 407 94.35 102.03 -162.05
N MET A 408 93.75 101.62 -160.92
CA MET A 408 92.27 101.63 -160.77
C MET A 408 91.74 103.02 -160.35
N ALA A 409 92.50 104.08 -160.63
CA ALA A 409 92.04 105.48 -160.57
C ALA A 409 92.78 106.46 -161.51
N ALA A 410 93.99 106.14 -162.00
CA ALA A 410 94.78 106.90 -162.99
C ALA A 410 94.83 108.44 -162.76
N ALA A 411 95.40 108.89 -161.63
CA ALA A 411 95.31 110.29 -161.19
C ALA A 411 96.49 110.96 -160.39
N THR A 412 97.42 110.29 -159.66
CA THR A 412 98.43 110.96 -158.72
C THR A 412 99.69 110.11 -158.22
N GLY A 413 100.85 110.69 -157.72
CA GLY A 413 102.00 110.01 -156.94
C GLY A 413 103.41 110.73 -156.55
N GLY A 414 104.29 110.23 -155.57
CA GLY A 414 105.77 110.55 -155.13
C GLY A 414 106.16 111.15 -153.66
N ALA A 415 107.32 111.22 -152.86
CA ALA A 415 108.81 110.84 -152.61
C ALA A 415 109.36 111.33 -151.13
N GLU A 416 110.58 111.39 -150.42
CA GLU A 416 112.03 110.87 -150.13
C GLU A 416 112.72 111.63 -148.85
N THR A 417 113.95 111.65 -148.16
CA THR A 417 115.25 110.91 -147.62
C THR A 417 115.94 111.71 -146.38
N ALA A 418 116.79 111.45 -145.29
CA ALA A 418 117.52 110.46 -144.32
C ALA A 418 118.15 111.20 -142.99
N GLU A 419 118.97 110.89 -141.89
CA GLU A 419 119.92 109.89 -141.16
C GLU A 419 120.28 110.17 -139.56
N TYR A 420 120.41 109.28 -138.48
CA TYR A 420 120.77 109.44 -136.92
C TYR A 420 119.76 109.49 -135.57
N PRO A 421 120.03 109.90 -134.22
CA PRO A 421 119.75 109.09 -132.91
C PRO A 421 119.42 109.60 -131.35
N GLN A 422 118.63 108.88 -130.43
CA GLN A 422 118.69 108.36 -128.94
C GLN A 422 117.60 108.57 -127.70
N VAL A 423 117.00 107.52 -126.94
CA VAL A 423 116.54 107.33 -125.39
C VAL A 423 115.07 106.82 -124.80
N ALA A 424 114.85 106.19 -123.54
CA ALA A 424 113.55 105.69 -122.77
C ALA A 424 113.62 105.35 -121.14
N ALA A 425 112.75 104.81 -120.14
CA ALA A 425 111.32 104.35 -119.68
C ALA A 425 111.05 103.95 -118.07
N ARG A 426 109.83 103.57 -117.42
CA ARG A 426 109.53 103.17 -115.89
C ARG A 426 108.07 102.61 -115.28
N PRO A 427 107.86 101.88 -114.07
CA PRO A 427 106.54 101.29 -113.41
C PRO A 427 106.24 101.00 -111.79
N ARG A 428 105.00 100.62 -111.18
CA ARG A 428 104.61 99.95 -109.77
C ARG A 428 103.05 99.80 -109.23
N ARG A 429 102.56 98.84 -108.29
CA ARG A 429 101.42 98.89 -107.18
C ARG A 429 100.99 97.61 -106.22
N ASP A 430 99.95 97.61 -105.28
CA ASP A 430 99.74 96.79 -103.95
C ASP A 430 98.31 96.73 -103.07
N LEU A 431 97.86 95.70 -102.18
CA LEU A 431 96.55 95.56 -101.27
C LEU A 431 96.24 94.33 -100.17
N PRO A 432 95.28 94.33 -99.09
CA PRO A 432 94.89 93.23 -98.00
C PRO A 432 93.43 93.06 -97.21
N VAL A 433 93.03 92.00 -96.31
CA VAL A 433 91.69 91.80 -95.43
C VAL A 433 91.44 90.59 -94.30
N PRO A 434 90.46 90.55 -93.23
CA PRO A 434 90.15 89.48 -92.10
C PRO A 434 88.69 89.18 -91.29
N PRO A 435 88.37 88.06 -90.46
CA PRO A 435 87.05 87.68 -89.65
C PRO A 435 86.91 86.71 -88.29
N ALA A 436 85.72 86.45 -87.52
CA ALA A 436 85.19 85.18 -86.67
C ALA A 436 84.44 85.15 -85.18
N VAL A 437 83.59 84.10 -84.69
CA VAL A 437 83.21 83.48 -83.27
C VAL A 437 81.97 82.42 -83.03
N GLU A 438 81.82 81.59 -81.91
CA GLU A 438 80.74 80.54 -81.45
C GLU A 438 80.62 80.20 -79.85
N GLY A 439 79.84 79.33 -79.07
CA GLY A 439 78.66 78.31 -79.03
C GLY A 439 78.40 77.39 -77.68
N ALA A 440 77.25 76.62 -77.43
CA ALA A 440 76.93 75.37 -76.51
C ALA A 440 75.85 75.24 -75.27
N ALA A 441 75.33 73.99 -74.90
CA ALA A 441 74.63 73.40 -73.63
C ALA A 441 73.05 73.43 -73.31
N ASP A 442 72.31 72.75 -72.33
CA ASP A 442 72.10 71.33 -71.74
C ASP A 442 70.86 71.17 -70.68
N ALA A 443 70.28 69.97 -70.24
CA ALA A 443 69.11 69.76 -69.23
C ALA A 443 68.62 68.30 -68.65
N PRO A 444 67.93 68.11 -67.44
CA PRO A 444 67.44 66.79 -66.79
C PRO A 444 66.11 66.64 -65.87
N THR A 445 65.80 65.47 -65.16
CA THR A 445 64.99 65.14 -63.85
C THR A 445 63.58 64.31 -63.72
N PRO A 446 63.14 63.71 -62.52
CA PRO A 446 62.10 62.58 -62.30
C PRO A 446 60.90 62.65 -61.21
N ALA A 447 60.32 61.51 -60.65
CA ALA A 447 59.06 61.28 -59.77
C ALA A 447 59.19 60.22 -58.56
N GLY A 448 58.27 59.68 -57.68
CA GLY A 448 56.76 59.51 -57.41
C GLY A 448 56.34 58.77 -56.03
N THR A 449 55.15 58.08 -55.84
CA THR A 449 54.55 57.19 -54.68
C THR A 449 53.58 57.76 -53.55
N ASP A 450 52.72 57.12 -52.66
CA ASP A 450 51.91 55.83 -52.41
C ASP A 450 50.85 55.90 -51.18
N ASP A 451 50.09 54.84 -50.69
CA ASP A 451 48.85 54.88 -49.76
C ASP A 451 48.58 53.75 -48.62
N ALA A 452 47.40 53.69 -47.90
CA ALA A 452 47.13 53.20 -46.48
C ALA A 452 46.00 52.12 -46.13
N ALA A 453 45.47 52.02 -44.85
CA ALA A 453 44.66 50.85 -44.30
C ALA A 453 43.70 50.98 -43.03
N ALA A 454 42.78 49.99 -42.83
CA ALA A 454 42.13 49.39 -41.60
C ALA A 454 40.99 50.06 -40.71
N SER A 455 40.06 49.24 -40.11
CA SER A 455 39.12 49.55 -38.94
C SER A 455 38.15 48.41 -38.47
N ALA A 456 37.87 48.25 -37.13
CA ALA A 456 36.71 47.56 -36.45
C ALA A 456 36.84 47.55 -34.87
N PRO A 457 35.77 47.62 -34.00
CA PRO A 457 35.36 46.49 -33.08
C PRO A 457 33.95 46.52 -32.36
N GLY A 458 33.56 45.41 -31.66
CA GLY A 458 32.65 45.33 -30.44
C GLY A 458 31.10 45.26 -30.60
N ASP A 459 30.23 44.92 -29.61
CA ASP A 459 30.29 44.10 -28.35
C ASP A 459 28.87 43.94 -27.68
N GLY A 460 28.63 43.05 -26.68
CA GLY A 460 27.56 43.23 -25.63
C GLY A 460 26.34 42.26 -25.37
N GLU A 461 26.47 41.32 -24.41
CA GLU A 461 25.64 40.96 -23.20
C GLU A 461 24.07 41.16 -23.04
N ARG A 462 23.33 40.15 -22.49
CA ARG A 462 22.33 40.17 -21.33
C ARG A 462 21.15 39.14 -21.31
N THR A 463 20.42 39.04 -20.17
CA THR A 463 19.53 37.92 -19.70
C THR A 463 18.08 38.37 -19.24
N PRO A 464 17.33 37.73 -18.29
CA PRO A 464 16.25 36.77 -18.57
C PRO A 464 14.83 37.05 -17.94
N ALA A 465 13.82 36.24 -18.29
CA ALA A 465 12.43 36.17 -17.74
C ALA A 465 11.76 34.82 -18.20
N GLU A 466 10.64 34.24 -17.70
CA GLU A 466 9.84 34.31 -16.44
C GLU A 466 8.90 33.03 -16.37
N ALA A 467 7.76 33.03 -15.65
CA ALA A 467 6.77 31.92 -15.50
C ALA A 467 5.31 32.45 -15.46
N PRO A 468 4.20 31.65 -15.53
CA PRO A 468 3.76 30.68 -14.49
C PRO A 468 2.98 29.42 -15.00
N ALA A 469 2.33 28.66 -14.09
CA ALA A 469 1.61 27.38 -14.32
C ALA A 469 0.05 27.53 -14.46
N PRO A 470 -0.78 26.45 -14.62
CA PRO A 470 -1.18 25.56 -13.49
C PRO A 470 -1.61 24.07 -13.79
N GLN A 471 -1.66 23.28 -12.70
CA GLN A 471 -2.56 22.14 -12.27
C GLN A 471 -3.62 21.48 -13.22
N PRO A 472 -4.01 20.17 -13.05
CA PRO A 472 -4.79 19.70 -11.87
C PRO A 472 -4.80 18.19 -11.39
N ALA A 473 -5.02 18.05 -10.06
CA ALA A 473 -5.96 17.19 -9.30
C ALA A 473 -6.08 15.63 -9.32
N ASN A 474 -6.29 15.09 -8.09
CA ASN A 474 -7.21 14.01 -7.63
C ASN A 474 -6.99 12.48 -7.85
N GLN A 475 -6.69 11.78 -6.75
CA GLN A 475 -7.51 10.75 -6.05
C GLN A 475 -6.73 10.30 -4.77
N VAL A 476 -7.28 10.16 -3.56
CA VAL A 476 -8.48 9.45 -3.04
C VAL A 476 -8.34 7.92 -3.09
N VAL A 477 -7.96 7.32 -1.96
CA VAL A 477 -8.15 5.88 -1.65
C VAL A 477 -8.54 5.74 -0.17
N THR A 478 -9.56 4.92 0.11
CA THR A 478 -10.02 4.55 1.45
C THR A 478 -10.21 3.04 1.54
N ALA A 479 -9.50 2.36 2.44
CA ALA A 479 -9.83 1.03 2.97
C ALA A 479 -8.92 0.72 4.17
N GLY A 480 -9.46 0.08 5.21
CA GLY A 480 -8.77 -0.23 6.47
C GLY A 480 -9.76 -0.36 7.61
#